data_AF-A0A9D7F7C4-F1
#
_entry.id   AF-A0A9D7F7C4-F1
#
_cell.length_a   1.000
_cell.length_b   1.000
_cell.length_c   1.000
_cell.angle_alpha   90.00
_cell.angle_beta   90.00
_cell.angle_gamma   90.00
#
_symmetry.space_group_name_H-M   'P 1'
#
loop_
_entity.id
_entity.type
_entity.pdbx_description
1 polymer ?
#
loop_
_entity_poly.entity_id
_entity_poly.type
_entity_poly.pdbx_seq_one_letter_code
_entity_poly.pdbx_strand_id
1 'polypeptide(L)'
;MGQATISPDGENFVLYNWAGILPANTYTEIDLYRFDRCTGMLSDHIQVTDTPGLPGGVAFSPNSRYLYTSHWDKIYQWDLDAPDIVASRALVAEYDGFLGDYGLPTRFYNMKLGPDGKIYINVPNFPSRYLHVIDQPDSAGVACNVLQHSVLLPTFNNYSLPHHPVTRLGVMEGSPCDTIVSAVEAPPILEQEGWSLYPNPAAGSVTLSCAAPQSGPALWLLYDALGRELRREALPARYAEKTVSLEGLAKGLYFYRVEREGEAVHAGKLIVE
;
A
#
# COMPACT_ATOMS: atom_id res chain seq x y z
N MET A 1 -4.94 -25.03 5.10
CA MET A 1 -4.18 -23.93 4.48
C MET A 1 -5.12 -22.75 4.35
N GLY A 2 -4.61 -21.52 4.36
CA GLY A 2 -5.51 -20.38 4.25
C GLY A 2 -4.80 -19.10 3.85
N GLN A 3 -5.62 -18.12 3.50
CA GLN A 3 -5.18 -16.78 3.14
C GLN A 3 -6.09 -15.75 3.84
N ALA A 4 -5.47 -14.72 4.39
CA ALA A 4 -6.16 -13.59 5.00
C ALA A 4 -5.81 -12.31 4.26
N THR A 5 -6.78 -11.40 4.11
CA THR A 5 -6.51 -10.06 3.59
C THR A 5 -7.55 -9.05 4.06
N ILE A 6 -7.22 -7.77 3.90
CA ILE A 6 -8.08 -6.63 4.21
C ILE A 6 -8.29 -5.83 2.92
N SER A 7 -9.47 -5.25 2.74
CA SER A 7 -9.81 -4.45 1.56
C SER A 7 -8.98 -3.16 1.50
N PRO A 8 -8.74 -2.57 0.31
CA PRO A 8 -7.93 -1.35 0.15
C PRO A 8 -8.40 -0.13 0.96
N ASP A 9 -9.71 0.04 1.12
CA ASP A 9 -10.33 1.05 2.02
C ASP A 9 -10.22 0.71 3.51
N GLY A 10 -9.83 -0.52 3.83
CA GLY A 10 -9.63 -1.00 5.19
C GLY A 10 -10.92 -1.32 5.93
N GLU A 11 -12.05 -1.48 5.25
CA GLU A 11 -13.34 -1.69 5.91
C GLU A 11 -13.79 -3.15 5.99
N ASN A 12 -13.18 -4.04 5.19
CA ASN A 12 -13.55 -5.43 5.12
C ASN A 12 -12.34 -6.33 5.31
N PHE A 13 -12.49 -7.37 6.12
CA PHE A 13 -11.46 -8.38 6.38
C PHE A 13 -12.00 -9.75 5.97
N VAL A 14 -11.19 -10.53 5.25
CA VAL A 14 -11.60 -11.86 4.78
C VAL A 14 -10.55 -12.90 5.12
N LEU A 15 -11.03 -14.07 5.55
CA LEU A 15 -10.28 -15.29 5.73
C LEU A 15 -10.79 -16.35 4.75
N TYR A 16 -9.87 -16.99 4.05
CA TYR A 16 -10.11 -18.19 3.28
C TYR A 16 -9.40 -19.34 3.99
N ASN A 17 -10.15 -20.33 4.44
CA ASN A 17 -9.64 -21.48 5.17
C ASN A 17 -10.06 -22.77 4.47
N TRP A 18 -9.09 -23.48 3.92
CA TRP A 18 -9.28 -24.83 3.42
C TRP A 18 -8.74 -25.86 4.40
N ALA A 19 -9.56 -26.86 4.72
CA ALA A 19 -9.22 -27.95 5.64
C ALA A 19 -9.79 -29.28 5.14
N GLY A 20 -9.27 -30.37 5.72
CA GLY A 20 -9.57 -31.75 5.34
C GLY A 20 -8.34 -32.50 4.83
N ILE A 21 -8.44 -33.83 4.82
CA ILE A 21 -7.35 -34.73 4.41
C ILE A 21 -7.82 -35.65 3.29
N LEU A 22 -9.07 -36.12 3.37
CA LEU A 22 -9.68 -36.99 2.37
C LEU A 22 -10.68 -36.18 1.54
N PRO A 23 -10.84 -36.48 0.23
CA PRO A 23 -11.76 -35.74 -0.62
C PRO A 23 -13.21 -35.65 -0.08
N ALA A 24 -13.65 -36.68 0.66
CA ALA A 24 -14.98 -36.74 1.26
C ALA A 24 -15.16 -35.83 2.50
N ASN A 25 -14.07 -35.28 3.06
CA ASN A 25 -14.12 -34.41 4.24
C ASN A 25 -13.38 -33.07 4.04
N THR A 26 -13.07 -32.70 2.79
CA THR A 26 -12.55 -31.36 2.52
C THR A 26 -13.66 -30.33 2.55
N TYR A 27 -13.37 -29.18 3.13
CA TYR A 27 -14.25 -28.03 3.15
C TYR A 27 -13.43 -26.75 3.02
N THR A 28 -14.07 -25.72 2.49
CA THR A 28 -13.51 -24.38 2.40
C THR A 28 -14.47 -23.45 3.13
N GLU A 29 -13.97 -22.78 4.15
CA GLU A 29 -14.65 -21.70 4.87
C GLU A 29 -14.13 -20.35 4.37
N ILE A 30 -15.06 -19.47 3.98
CA ILE A 30 -14.80 -18.09 3.62
C ILE A 30 -15.50 -17.24 4.67
N ASP A 31 -14.72 -16.60 5.53
CA ASP A 31 -15.22 -15.73 6.59
C ASP A 31 -14.95 -14.28 6.22
N LEU A 32 -16.01 -13.52 5.94
CA LEU A 32 -15.98 -12.09 5.65
C LEU A 32 -16.47 -11.33 6.88
N TYR A 33 -15.76 -10.28 7.25
CA TYR A 33 -16.07 -9.41 8.38
C TYR A 33 -15.98 -7.95 7.96
N ARG A 34 -16.77 -7.11 8.60
CA ARG A 34 -16.53 -5.68 8.67
C ARG A 34 -15.40 -5.41 9.67
N PHE A 35 -14.41 -4.63 9.27
CA PHE A 35 -13.28 -4.22 10.11
C PHE A 35 -13.40 -2.74 10.48
N ASP A 36 -13.49 -2.47 11.76
CA ASP A 36 -13.44 -1.10 12.28
C ASP A 36 -11.97 -0.67 12.44
N ARG A 37 -11.56 0.27 11.59
CA ARG A 37 -10.19 0.83 11.59
C ARG A 37 -9.83 1.58 12.88
N CYS A 38 -10.82 2.08 13.62
CA CYS A 38 -10.63 2.84 14.85
C CYS A 38 -10.45 1.94 16.07
N THR A 39 -11.27 0.91 16.18
CA THR A 39 -11.29 0.03 17.35
C THR A 39 -10.49 -1.26 17.14
N GLY A 40 -10.19 -1.60 15.88
CA GLY A 40 -9.60 -2.88 15.49
C GLY A 40 -10.56 -4.06 15.63
N MET A 41 -11.86 -3.81 15.80
CA MET A 41 -12.86 -4.85 16.01
C MET A 41 -13.39 -5.41 14.68
N LEU A 42 -13.67 -6.72 14.68
CA LEU A 42 -14.38 -7.41 13.61
C LEU A 42 -15.87 -7.51 13.97
N SER A 43 -16.73 -7.26 13.00
CA SER A 43 -18.19 -7.31 13.13
C SER A 43 -18.84 -7.80 11.84
N ASP A 44 -20.17 -7.93 11.82
CA ASP A 44 -20.97 -8.31 10.63
C ASP A 44 -20.43 -9.54 9.88
N HIS A 45 -20.19 -10.62 10.63
CA HIS A 45 -19.63 -11.86 10.11
C HIS A 45 -20.57 -12.54 9.12
N ILE A 46 -20.09 -12.76 7.91
CA ILE A 46 -20.69 -13.61 6.89
C ILE A 46 -19.76 -14.79 6.66
N GLN A 47 -20.29 -16.00 6.84
CA GLN A 47 -19.57 -17.24 6.58
C GLN A 47 -20.19 -18.00 5.41
N VAL A 48 -19.35 -18.48 4.51
CA VAL A 48 -19.74 -19.43 3.46
C VAL A 48 -18.87 -20.67 3.52
N THR A 49 -19.50 -21.83 3.45
CA THR A 49 -18.81 -23.13 3.45
C THR A 49 -19.10 -23.85 2.14
N ASP A 50 -18.04 -24.13 1.37
CA ASP A 50 -18.12 -24.99 0.18
C ASP A 50 -17.71 -26.43 0.54
N THR A 51 -18.52 -27.40 0.08
CA THR A 51 -18.28 -28.84 0.24
C THR A 51 -18.52 -29.58 -1.09
N PRO A 52 -17.54 -30.32 -1.64
CA PRO A 52 -16.16 -30.45 -1.15
C PRO A 52 -15.40 -29.12 -1.30
N GLY A 53 -14.57 -28.80 -0.30
CA GLY A 53 -13.69 -27.65 -0.34
C GLY A 53 -12.44 -27.88 -1.17
N LEU A 54 -11.92 -26.81 -1.78
CA LEU A 54 -10.71 -26.81 -2.59
C LEU A 54 -9.68 -25.81 -2.04
N PRO A 55 -8.38 -26.10 -2.13
CA PRO A 55 -7.33 -25.12 -1.87
C PRO A 55 -7.49 -23.89 -2.78
N GLY A 56 -7.12 -22.73 -2.25
CA GLY A 56 -7.45 -21.46 -2.89
C GLY A 56 -6.93 -20.26 -2.13
N GLY A 57 -7.42 -19.09 -2.50
CA GLY A 57 -7.03 -17.81 -1.96
C GLY A 57 -8.11 -16.74 -2.12
N VAL A 58 -7.79 -15.54 -1.66
CA VAL A 58 -8.69 -14.38 -1.63
C VAL A 58 -7.95 -13.08 -1.97
N ALA A 59 -8.62 -12.18 -2.65
CA ALA A 59 -8.15 -10.82 -2.93
C ALA A 59 -9.33 -9.87 -3.14
N PHE A 60 -9.21 -8.63 -2.66
CA PHE A 60 -10.15 -7.56 -2.98
C PHE A 60 -9.72 -6.80 -4.23
N SER A 61 -10.69 -6.23 -4.95
CA SER A 61 -10.46 -5.27 -6.03
C SER A 61 -9.89 -3.95 -5.49
N PRO A 62 -9.17 -3.17 -6.32
CA PRO A 62 -8.65 -1.85 -5.94
C PRO A 62 -9.70 -0.91 -5.34
N ASN A 63 -10.93 -0.94 -5.84
CA ASN A 63 -12.03 -0.10 -5.37
C ASN A 63 -12.78 -0.65 -4.14
N SER A 64 -12.28 -1.74 -3.53
CA SER A 64 -12.90 -2.44 -2.39
C SER A 64 -14.28 -3.06 -2.62
N ARG A 65 -14.91 -2.92 -3.79
CA ARG A 65 -16.26 -3.43 -4.04
C ARG A 65 -16.32 -4.93 -4.29
N TYR A 66 -15.34 -5.48 -5.01
CA TYR A 66 -15.37 -6.89 -5.40
C TYR A 66 -14.40 -7.71 -4.56
N LEU A 67 -14.88 -8.85 -4.07
CA LEU A 67 -14.06 -9.89 -3.48
C LEU A 67 -13.89 -11.03 -4.50
N TYR A 68 -12.66 -11.48 -4.69
CA TYR A 68 -12.35 -12.64 -5.50
C TYR A 68 -11.97 -13.83 -4.62
N THR A 69 -12.48 -15.01 -4.97
CA THR A 69 -12.06 -16.29 -4.39
C THR A 69 -11.59 -17.23 -5.49
N SER A 70 -10.42 -17.83 -5.31
CA SER A 70 -9.89 -18.86 -6.21
C SER A 70 -10.10 -20.24 -5.60
N HIS A 71 -10.47 -21.21 -6.43
CA HIS A 71 -10.74 -22.59 -6.05
C HIS A 71 -10.14 -23.48 -7.14
N TRP A 72 -8.88 -23.88 -7.04
CA TRP A 72 -8.12 -24.66 -8.04
C TRP A 72 -8.44 -24.42 -9.53
N ASP A 73 -9.55 -24.94 -10.01
CA ASP A 73 -10.00 -24.87 -11.40
C ASP A 73 -10.98 -23.71 -11.67
N LYS A 74 -11.36 -22.90 -10.67
CA LYS A 74 -12.35 -21.81 -10.80
C LYS A 74 -11.94 -20.56 -10.05
N ILE A 75 -12.38 -19.40 -10.55
CA ILE A 75 -12.33 -18.13 -9.82
C ILE A 75 -13.74 -17.56 -9.78
N TYR A 76 -14.16 -17.13 -8.59
CA TYR A 76 -15.42 -16.43 -8.38
C TYR A 76 -15.18 -14.99 -7.99
N GLN A 77 -16.11 -14.12 -8.36
CA GLN A 77 -16.22 -12.74 -7.94
C GLN A 77 -17.51 -12.57 -7.14
N TRP A 78 -17.43 -11.76 -6.09
CA TRP A 78 -18.52 -11.45 -5.17
C TRP A 78 -18.65 -9.92 -5.14
N ASP A 79 -19.86 -9.42 -5.31
CA ASP A 79 -20.16 -7.99 -5.19
C ASP A 79 -20.54 -7.69 -3.73
N LEU A 80 -19.70 -6.92 -3.03
CA LEU A 80 -19.90 -6.57 -1.63
C LEU A 80 -20.95 -5.47 -1.43
N ASP A 81 -21.28 -4.73 -2.50
CA ASP A 81 -22.36 -3.74 -2.49
C ASP A 81 -23.73 -4.38 -2.79
N ALA A 82 -23.76 -5.68 -3.12
CA ALA A 82 -25.01 -6.37 -3.40
C ALA A 82 -25.84 -6.54 -2.11
N PRO A 83 -27.19 -6.45 -2.19
CA PRO A 83 -28.06 -6.69 -1.05
C PRO A 83 -27.88 -8.08 -0.41
N ASP A 84 -27.50 -9.07 -1.22
CA ASP A 84 -27.11 -10.40 -0.79
C ASP A 84 -25.75 -10.75 -1.42
N ILE A 85 -24.69 -10.58 -0.61
CA ILE A 85 -23.30 -10.80 -1.01
C ILE A 85 -23.05 -12.27 -1.39
N VAL A 86 -23.71 -13.22 -0.72
CA VAL A 86 -23.50 -14.65 -0.99
C VAL A 86 -24.16 -15.04 -2.31
N ALA A 87 -25.35 -14.52 -2.58
CA ALA A 87 -26.05 -14.74 -3.84
C ALA A 87 -25.40 -14.02 -5.04
N SER A 88 -24.58 -12.98 -4.81
CA SER A 88 -23.88 -12.25 -5.87
C SER A 88 -22.67 -13.00 -6.45
N ARG A 89 -22.29 -14.14 -5.85
CA ARG A 89 -21.17 -14.98 -6.28
C ARG A 89 -21.30 -15.41 -7.75
N ALA A 90 -20.45 -14.88 -8.61
CA ALA A 90 -20.40 -15.15 -10.04
C ALA A 90 -19.09 -15.85 -10.44
N LEU A 91 -19.18 -16.85 -11.31
CA LEU A 91 -18.02 -17.50 -11.91
C LEU A 91 -17.40 -16.58 -12.98
N VAL A 92 -16.12 -16.27 -12.85
CA VAL A 92 -15.40 -15.37 -13.78
C VAL A 92 -14.29 -16.04 -14.57
N ALA A 93 -13.83 -17.21 -14.14
CA ALA A 93 -12.89 -18.04 -14.91
C ALA A 93 -12.97 -19.51 -14.55
N GLU A 94 -12.70 -20.37 -15.53
CA GLU A 94 -12.44 -21.80 -15.38
C GLU A 94 -11.05 -22.12 -15.95
N TYR A 95 -10.30 -22.99 -15.27
CA TYR A 95 -8.97 -23.40 -15.69
C TYR A 95 -9.01 -24.03 -17.08
N ASP A 96 -8.15 -23.54 -17.97
CA ASP A 96 -8.16 -23.87 -19.39
C ASP A 96 -7.45 -25.19 -19.74
N GLY A 97 -6.87 -25.87 -18.75
CA GLY A 97 -6.12 -27.11 -18.95
C GLY A 97 -4.65 -26.90 -19.32
N PHE A 98 -4.14 -25.66 -19.33
CA PHE A 98 -2.75 -25.38 -19.71
C PHE A 98 -1.72 -26.06 -18.81
N LEU A 99 -0.91 -26.92 -19.44
CA LEU A 99 0.22 -27.58 -18.80
C LEU A 99 1.48 -26.74 -18.99
N GLY A 100 2.05 -26.29 -17.88
CA GLY A 100 3.26 -25.49 -17.85
C GLY A 100 4.53 -26.35 -17.85
N ASP A 101 5.53 -25.90 -17.10
CA ASP A 101 6.80 -26.61 -16.97
C ASP A 101 6.60 -28.05 -16.47
N TYR A 102 7.37 -28.98 -17.02
CA TYR A 102 7.28 -30.42 -16.74
C TYR A 102 5.91 -31.06 -17.02
N GLY A 103 5.05 -30.40 -17.82
CA GLY A 103 3.70 -30.90 -18.12
C GLY A 103 2.74 -30.83 -16.92
N LEU A 104 3.04 -29.96 -15.95
CA LEU A 104 2.25 -29.83 -14.73
C LEU A 104 1.14 -28.79 -14.89
N PRO A 105 -0.04 -29.01 -14.28
CA PRO A 105 -1.18 -28.13 -14.43
C PRO A 105 -0.95 -26.77 -13.75
N THR A 106 -1.32 -25.69 -14.42
CA THR A 106 -1.22 -24.31 -13.92
C THR A 106 -2.54 -23.83 -13.32
N ARG A 107 -2.94 -24.45 -12.20
CA ARG A 107 -4.19 -24.12 -11.52
C ARG A 107 -4.11 -22.82 -10.73
N PHE A 108 -5.25 -22.32 -10.28
CA PHE A 108 -5.35 -21.15 -9.42
C PHE A 108 -5.07 -21.48 -7.94
N TYR A 109 -4.42 -20.57 -7.24
CA TYR A 109 -4.16 -20.68 -5.81
C TYR A 109 -4.19 -19.30 -5.13
N ASN A 110 -3.19 -18.92 -4.34
CA ASN A 110 -3.19 -17.65 -3.63
C ASN A 110 -3.29 -16.46 -4.61
N MET A 111 -3.93 -15.40 -4.15
CA MET A 111 -4.13 -14.17 -4.94
C MET A 111 -3.55 -12.97 -4.22
N LYS A 112 -3.00 -12.00 -4.95
CA LYS A 112 -2.48 -10.77 -4.34
C LYS A 112 -2.75 -9.58 -5.25
N LEU A 113 -3.38 -8.56 -4.69
CA LEU A 113 -3.49 -7.25 -5.31
C LEU A 113 -2.10 -6.60 -5.41
N GLY A 114 -1.70 -6.27 -6.64
CA GLY A 114 -0.49 -5.55 -6.98
C GLY A 114 -0.68 -4.02 -6.91
N PRO A 115 0.42 -3.26 -6.84
CA PRO A 115 0.39 -1.79 -6.80
C PRO A 115 -0.08 -1.15 -8.11
N ASP A 116 -0.13 -1.92 -9.19
CA ASP A 116 -0.65 -1.54 -10.51
C ASP A 116 -2.17 -1.71 -10.62
N GLY A 117 -2.85 -2.12 -9.54
CA GLY A 117 -4.29 -2.34 -9.50
C GLY A 117 -4.74 -3.68 -10.07
N LYS A 118 -3.82 -4.60 -10.39
CA LYS A 118 -4.13 -5.94 -10.91
C LYS A 118 -4.02 -6.99 -9.82
N ILE A 119 -4.75 -8.10 -9.94
CA ILE A 119 -4.62 -9.23 -9.00
C ILE A 119 -3.77 -10.31 -9.65
N TYR A 120 -2.67 -10.70 -9.00
CA TYR A 120 -1.78 -11.76 -9.43
C TYR A 120 -2.10 -13.05 -8.69
N ILE A 121 -2.11 -14.17 -9.41
CA ILE A 121 -2.49 -15.48 -8.89
C ILE A 121 -1.35 -16.46 -9.15
N ASN A 122 -0.90 -17.17 -8.12
CA ASN A 122 0.14 -18.19 -8.28
C ASN A 122 -0.43 -19.59 -8.51
N VAL A 123 0.46 -20.50 -8.91
CA VAL A 123 0.14 -21.90 -9.18
C VAL A 123 0.42 -22.76 -7.92
N PRO A 124 -0.46 -23.71 -7.56
CA PRO A 124 -0.30 -24.60 -6.41
C PRO A 124 0.53 -25.86 -6.71
N ASN A 125 0.86 -26.60 -5.64
CA ASN A 125 1.45 -27.95 -5.60
C ASN A 125 2.86 -28.12 -6.15
N PHE A 126 3.26 -27.36 -7.17
CA PHE A 126 4.53 -27.54 -7.85
C PHE A 126 5.19 -26.19 -8.14
N PRO A 127 6.53 -26.13 -8.21
CA PRO A 127 7.23 -24.95 -8.68
C PRO A 127 6.79 -24.61 -10.11
N SER A 128 6.30 -23.38 -10.32
CA SER A 128 5.83 -22.90 -11.62
C SER A 128 6.47 -21.55 -11.94
N ARG A 129 6.74 -21.29 -13.22
CA ARG A 129 7.14 -19.97 -13.69
C ARG A 129 5.95 -19.11 -14.12
N TYR A 130 4.73 -19.64 -14.07
CA TYR A 130 3.55 -18.92 -14.54
C TYR A 130 2.80 -18.29 -13.38
N LEU A 131 2.36 -17.04 -13.58
CA LEU A 131 1.29 -16.42 -12.79
C LEU A 131 0.10 -16.12 -13.70
N HIS A 132 -1.10 -16.17 -13.12
CA HIS A 132 -2.32 -15.66 -13.75
C HIS A 132 -2.57 -14.23 -13.27
N VAL A 133 -3.36 -13.47 -14.02
CA VAL A 133 -3.65 -12.06 -13.71
C VAL A 133 -5.14 -11.80 -13.90
N ILE A 134 -5.77 -11.12 -12.95
CA ILE A 134 -7.05 -10.44 -13.16
C ILE A 134 -6.70 -9.01 -13.57
N ASP A 135 -6.95 -8.68 -14.83
CA ASP A 135 -6.44 -7.47 -15.47
C ASP A 135 -7.24 -6.21 -15.11
N GLN A 136 -8.55 -6.36 -14.89
CA GLN A 136 -9.46 -5.27 -14.54
C GLN A 136 -10.34 -5.62 -13.32
N PRO A 137 -9.77 -5.73 -12.11
CA PRO A 137 -10.50 -6.26 -10.95
C PRO A 137 -11.70 -5.41 -10.49
N ASP A 138 -11.79 -4.15 -10.92
CA ASP A 138 -12.93 -3.28 -10.63
C ASP A 138 -14.11 -3.48 -11.59
N SER A 139 -13.97 -4.35 -12.60
CA SER A 139 -15.02 -4.63 -13.60
C SER A 139 -15.86 -5.84 -13.18
N ALA A 140 -17.19 -5.75 -13.36
CA ALA A 140 -18.13 -6.79 -12.98
C ALA A 140 -18.08 -8.03 -13.90
N GLY A 141 -18.22 -9.22 -13.31
CA GLY A 141 -18.28 -10.50 -13.99
C GLY A 141 -17.04 -10.79 -14.84
N VAL A 142 -17.25 -11.43 -15.98
CA VAL A 142 -16.19 -11.79 -16.93
C VAL A 142 -15.42 -10.59 -17.50
N ALA A 143 -15.97 -9.37 -17.37
CA ALA A 143 -15.27 -8.14 -17.77
C ALA A 143 -14.03 -7.85 -16.92
N CYS A 144 -13.86 -8.51 -15.76
CA CYS A 144 -12.62 -8.42 -14.99
C CYS A 144 -11.38 -9.01 -15.70
N ASN A 145 -11.61 -9.78 -16.77
CA ASN A 145 -10.59 -10.27 -17.68
C ASN A 145 -9.48 -11.07 -16.99
N VAL A 146 -9.80 -12.32 -16.63
CA VAL A 146 -8.82 -13.26 -16.06
C VAL A 146 -7.91 -13.81 -17.16
N LEU A 147 -6.67 -13.34 -17.17
CA LEU A 147 -5.59 -13.77 -18.06
C LEU A 147 -4.80 -14.91 -17.43
N GLN A 148 -5.10 -16.15 -17.84
CA GLN A 148 -4.38 -17.33 -17.37
C GLN A 148 -2.94 -17.34 -17.91
N HIS A 149 -1.99 -17.89 -17.13
CA HIS A 149 -0.59 -18.12 -17.50
C HIS A 149 0.08 -16.93 -18.24
N SER A 150 -0.28 -15.70 -17.86
CA SER A 150 0.01 -14.49 -18.63
C SER A 150 1.36 -13.86 -18.28
N VAL A 151 1.87 -14.15 -17.08
CA VAL A 151 3.19 -13.67 -16.64
C VAL A 151 4.13 -14.86 -16.51
N LEU A 152 5.19 -14.85 -17.32
CA LEU A 152 6.30 -15.80 -17.23
C LEU A 152 7.43 -15.21 -16.37
N LEU A 153 7.70 -15.85 -15.25
CA LEU A 153 8.78 -15.51 -14.34
C LEU A 153 10.12 -16.06 -14.85
N PRO A 154 11.24 -15.35 -14.59
CA PRO A 154 12.57 -15.81 -14.99
C PRO A 154 13.04 -17.05 -14.21
N THR A 155 12.44 -17.31 -13.05
CA THR A 155 12.77 -18.42 -12.15
C THR A 155 11.50 -19.08 -11.62
N PHE A 156 11.62 -20.32 -11.13
CA PHE A 156 10.51 -21.04 -10.54
C PHE A 156 10.02 -20.36 -9.26
N ASN A 157 8.71 -20.10 -9.19
CA ASN A 157 8.01 -19.73 -7.99
C ASN A 157 7.46 -20.99 -7.31
N ASN A 158 7.81 -21.19 -6.04
CA ASN A 158 7.34 -22.32 -5.26
C ASN A 158 6.08 -21.93 -4.48
N TYR A 159 4.97 -21.74 -5.20
CA TYR A 159 3.62 -21.44 -4.69
C TYR A 159 3.55 -20.30 -3.67
N SER A 160 4.40 -19.29 -3.81
CA SER A 160 4.45 -18.10 -2.93
C SER A 160 4.06 -16.83 -3.67
N LEU A 161 3.46 -15.88 -2.97
CA LEU A 161 3.28 -14.51 -3.45
C LEU A 161 3.85 -13.55 -2.41
N PRO A 162 4.42 -12.41 -2.83
CA PRO A 162 4.84 -11.38 -1.89
C PRO A 162 3.67 -10.95 -1.00
N HIS A 163 3.82 -11.15 0.31
CA HIS A 163 2.86 -10.64 1.27
C HIS A 163 3.27 -9.22 1.67
N HIS A 164 2.81 -8.24 0.90
CA HIS A 164 2.96 -6.84 1.29
C HIS A 164 1.96 -6.51 2.40
N PRO A 165 2.41 -6.03 3.57
CA PRO A 165 1.49 -5.48 4.56
C PRO A 165 0.73 -4.31 3.94
N VAL A 166 -0.58 -4.22 4.19
CA VAL A 166 -1.41 -3.12 3.70
C VAL A 166 -1.11 -1.89 4.58
N THR A 167 -0.03 -1.17 4.25
CA THR A 167 0.50 -0.08 5.08
C THR A 167 -0.03 1.31 4.69
N ARG A 168 -0.86 1.40 3.65
CA ARG A 168 -1.36 2.67 3.09
C ARG A 168 -2.87 2.63 2.85
N LEU A 169 -3.66 2.34 3.89
CA LEU A 169 -5.13 2.42 3.86
C LEU A 169 -5.69 3.85 3.67
N GLY A 170 -4.82 4.83 3.44
CA GLY A 170 -5.18 6.23 3.23
C GLY A 170 -5.85 6.87 4.44
N VAL A 171 -6.21 8.14 4.29
CA VAL A 171 -7.05 8.85 5.27
C VAL A 171 -8.48 8.32 5.14
N MET A 172 -9.12 8.01 6.26
CA MET A 172 -10.55 7.73 6.29
C MET A 172 -11.30 9.07 6.46
N GLU A 173 -11.92 9.57 5.38
CA GLU A 173 -12.69 10.83 5.42
C GLU A 173 -13.81 10.76 6.47
N GLY A 174 -13.91 11.79 7.32
CA GLY A 174 -14.93 11.85 8.38
C GLY A 174 -14.70 10.91 9.57
N SER A 175 -13.53 10.26 9.66
CA SER A 175 -13.21 9.36 10.76
C SER A 175 -13.19 10.05 12.13
N PRO A 176 -13.83 9.48 13.17
CA PRO A 176 -13.75 9.97 14.54
C PRO A 176 -12.41 9.62 15.22
N CYS A 177 -11.65 8.69 14.67
CA CYS A 177 -10.31 8.34 15.13
C CYS A 177 -9.25 8.88 14.16
N ASP A 178 -8.11 9.27 14.72
CA ASP A 178 -6.98 9.72 13.92
C ASP A 178 -6.40 8.54 13.11
N THR A 179 -6.80 8.43 11.84
CA THR A 179 -6.22 7.49 10.88
C THR A 179 -5.00 8.09 10.17
N ILE A 180 -4.60 9.31 10.54
CA ILE A 180 -3.38 9.93 10.04
C ILE A 180 -2.20 9.26 10.74
N VAL A 181 -1.28 8.72 9.96
CA VAL A 181 0.11 8.67 10.43
C VAL A 181 0.54 10.13 10.47
N SER A 182 0.33 10.80 11.60
CA SER A 182 0.93 12.09 11.86
C SER A 182 2.40 11.84 12.09
N ALA A 183 3.13 11.73 10.99
CA ALA A 183 4.56 11.98 10.95
C ALA A 183 4.72 13.28 10.19
N VAL A 184 4.20 14.36 10.79
CA VAL A 184 4.48 15.75 10.46
C VAL A 184 3.92 16.13 9.09
N GLU A 185 3.05 17.13 9.02
CA GLU A 185 3.00 17.92 7.79
C GLU A 185 4.43 18.40 7.56
N ALA A 186 5.19 17.70 6.71
CA ALA A 186 6.34 18.32 6.08
C ALA A 186 5.72 19.59 5.48
N PRO A 187 6.07 20.79 6.01
CA PRO A 187 5.40 21.99 5.59
C PRO A 187 5.50 22.03 4.06
N PRO A 188 4.44 22.46 3.36
CA PRO A 188 4.45 22.50 1.91
C PRO A 188 5.77 23.11 1.46
N ILE A 189 6.47 22.44 0.54
CA ILE A 189 7.72 22.97 -0.01
C ILE A 189 7.32 24.25 -0.74
N LEU A 190 7.44 25.38 -0.06
CA LEU A 190 7.24 26.71 -0.63
C LEU A 190 8.51 27.03 -1.41
N GLU A 191 8.62 26.50 -2.63
CA GLU A 191 9.60 26.97 -3.60
C GLU A 191 9.17 28.36 -4.10
N GLN A 192 9.32 29.38 -3.25
CA GLN A 192 9.33 30.75 -3.75
C GLN A 192 10.68 31.02 -4.44
N GLU A 193 10.61 31.54 -5.66
CA GLU A 193 11.78 32.00 -6.40
C GLU A 193 12.59 32.99 -5.56
N GLY A 194 13.88 32.71 -5.40
CA GLY A 194 14.83 33.59 -4.74
C GLY A 194 15.52 33.01 -3.52
N TRP A 195 15.13 31.85 -3.00
CA TRP A 195 15.85 31.18 -1.91
C TRP A 195 16.70 30.03 -2.42
N SER A 196 17.91 29.90 -1.88
CA SER A 196 18.78 28.75 -2.14
C SER A 196 19.57 28.36 -0.90
N LEU A 197 19.85 27.07 -0.77
CA LEU A 197 20.63 26.51 0.32
C LEU A 197 21.79 25.69 -0.25
N TYR A 198 23.02 26.10 0.02
CA TYR A 198 24.22 25.44 -0.52
C TYR A 198 25.41 25.47 0.47
N PRO A 199 26.32 24.48 0.39
CA PRO A 199 26.18 23.26 -0.42
C PRO A 199 25.08 22.35 0.14
N ASN A 200 24.43 21.57 -0.71
CA ASN A 200 23.50 20.52 -0.30
C ASN A 200 23.69 19.33 -1.26
N PRO A 201 24.35 18.23 -0.85
CA PRO A 201 24.75 17.89 0.53
C PRO A 201 25.82 18.79 1.17
N ALA A 202 25.80 18.92 2.50
CA ALA A 202 26.70 19.77 3.28
C ALA A 202 27.55 18.97 4.28
N ALA A 203 28.81 19.37 4.41
CA ALA A 203 29.70 18.93 5.50
C ALA A 203 30.00 20.13 6.41
N GLY A 204 29.55 20.07 7.67
CA GLY A 204 29.89 21.02 8.73
C GLY A 204 29.15 22.37 8.71
N SER A 205 28.83 22.96 7.55
CA SER A 205 28.06 24.21 7.48
C SER A 205 27.29 24.35 6.17
N VAL A 206 26.24 25.16 6.19
CA VAL A 206 25.42 25.47 5.01
C VAL A 206 25.13 26.97 4.94
N THR A 207 25.03 27.50 3.73
CA THR A 207 24.69 28.90 3.47
C THR A 207 23.30 29.00 2.88
N LEU A 208 22.43 29.74 3.57
CA LEU A 208 21.13 30.16 3.09
C LEU A 208 21.29 31.50 2.37
N SER A 209 20.94 31.55 1.09
CA SER A 209 21.00 32.73 0.24
C SER A 209 19.60 33.15 -0.21
N CYS A 210 19.37 34.47 -0.24
CA CYS A 210 18.12 35.09 -0.67
C CYS A 210 18.39 36.18 -1.73
N ALA A 211 17.77 36.06 -2.89
CA ALA A 211 17.98 36.91 -4.07
C ALA A 211 17.52 38.37 -3.88
N ALA A 212 16.62 38.63 -2.92
CA ALA A 212 16.18 39.98 -2.57
C ALA A 212 16.42 40.25 -1.06
N PRO A 213 16.97 41.40 -0.66
CA PRO A 213 17.16 41.73 0.76
C PRO A 213 15.81 41.70 1.49
N GLN A 214 15.67 40.76 2.42
CA GLN A 214 14.40 40.56 3.13
C GLN A 214 14.09 41.76 4.04
N SER A 215 12.86 42.27 3.93
CA SER A 215 12.40 43.43 4.70
C SER A 215 11.85 43.01 6.07
N GLY A 216 12.72 42.62 7.01
CA GLY A 216 12.34 42.33 8.39
C GLY A 216 13.08 41.13 8.99
N PRO A 217 12.96 40.90 10.31
CA PRO A 217 13.55 39.74 10.97
C PRO A 217 12.82 38.46 10.53
N ALA A 218 13.59 37.39 10.32
CA ALA A 218 13.08 36.05 10.04
C ALA A 218 13.75 35.03 10.97
N LEU A 219 13.17 33.84 11.08
CA LEU A 219 13.70 32.72 11.86
C LEU A 219 14.00 31.56 10.93
N TRP A 220 15.18 30.99 11.06
CA TRP A 220 15.53 29.72 10.45
C TRP A 220 15.40 28.60 11.47
N LEU A 221 14.66 27.57 11.12
CA LEU A 221 14.34 26.42 11.96
C LEU A 221 14.82 25.15 11.27
N LEU A 222 15.47 24.26 12.01
CA LEU A 222 15.95 22.98 11.51
C LEU A 222 15.29 21.83 12.28
N TYR A 223 14.82 20.84 11.55
CA TYR A 223 14.12 19.68 12.05
C TYR A 223 14.82 18.38 11.63
N ASP A 224 14.75 17.36 12.50
CA ASP A 224 15.09 16.00 12.10
C ASP A 224 13.99 15.34 11.26
N ALA A 225 14.26 14.11 10.79
CA ALA A 225 13.30 13.33 10.00
C ALA A 225 12.02 12.94 10.77
N LEU A 226 11.97 13.15 12.09
CA LEU A 226 10.80 12.92 12.94
C LEU A 226 10.05 14.23 13.28
N GLY A 227 10.48 15.37 12.72
CA GLY A 227 9.88 16.69 12.96
C GLY A 227 10.28 17.36 14.28
N ARG A 228 11.29 16.84 14.99
CA ARG A 228 11.77 17.48 16.21
C ARG A 228 12.65 18.67 15.85
N GLU A 229 12.35 19.84 16.42
CA GLU A 229 13.19 21.03 16.25
C GLU A 229 14.56 20.78 16.89
N LEU A 230 15.60 20.86 16.08
CA LEU A 230 16.99 20.71 16.49
C LEU A 230 17.68 22.05 16.69
N ARG A 231 17.34 23.05 15.85
CA ARG A 231 17.96 24.39 15.89
C ARG A 231 16.98 25.47 15.51
N ARG A 232 17.24 26.64 16.09
CA ARG A 232 16.55 27.89 15.80
C ARG A 232 17.56 29.03 15.76
N GLU A 233 17.63 29.73 14.63
CA GLU A 233 18.51 30.88 14.44
C GLU A 233 17.75 32.10 13.92
N ALA A 234 18.07 33.28 14.45
CA ALA A 234 17.55 34.54 13.95
C ALA A 234 18.31 34.96 12.69
N LEU A 235 17.56 35.28 11.64
CA LEU A 235 18.05 35.84 10.40
C LEU A 235 17.96 37.38 10.50
N PRO A 236 19.10 38.10 10.47
CA PRO A 236 19.13 39.56 10.64
C PRO A 236 18.39 40.25 9.50
N ALA A 237 17.83 41.44 9.73
CA ALA A 237 17.15 42.18 8.67
C ALA A 237 18.12 42.54 7.52
N ARG A 238 17.66 42.47 6.26
CA ARG A 238 18.41 42.81 5.04
C ARG A 238 19.67 41.98 4.75
N TYR A 239 19.75 40.74 5.22
CA TYR A 239 20.81 39.82 4.81
C TYR A 239 20.60 39.35 3.36
N ALA A 240 21.71 39.13 2.64
CA ALA A 240 21.72 38.44 1.35
C ALA A 240 22.07 36.96 1.52
N GLU A 241 23.00 36.67 2.44
CA GLU A 241 23.45 35.32 2.76
C GLU A 241 23.67 35.16 4.26
N LYS A 242 23.41 33.96 4.77
CA LYS A 242 23.68 33.56 6.15
C LYS A 242 24.24 32.15 6.18
N THR A 243 25.45 32.00 6.72
CA THR A 243 26.02 30.69 7.01
C THR A 243 25.57 30.21 8.37
N VAL A 244 25.15 28.94 8.43
CA VAL A 244 24.71 28.23 9.61
C VAL A 244 25.60 27.01 9.82
N SER A 245 26.08 26.82 11.05
CA SER A 245 26.86 25.63 11.42
C SER A 245 25.93 24.42 11.53
N LEU A 246 26.43 23.25 11.13
CA LEU A 246 25.80 21.94 11.26
C LEU A 246 26.55 21.05 12.28
N GLU A 247 27.52 21.62 13.02
CA GLU A 247 28.36 20.90 13.97
C GLU A 247 27.53 20.18 15.05
N GLY A 248 27.72 18.87 15.22
CA GLY A 248 26.97 18.07 16.18
C GLY A 248 25.67 17.46 15.65
N LEU A 249 25.35 17.66 14.37
CA LEU A 249 24.34 16.87 13.67
C LEU A 249 24.94 15.56 13.15
N ALA A 250 24.16 14.48 13.20
CA ALA A 250 24.55 13.21 12.59
C ALA A 250 24.40 13.28 11.06
N LYS A 251 25.03 12.34 10.36
CA LYS A 251 24.82 12.20 8.91
C LYS A 251 23.39 11.77 8.64
N GLY A 252 22.69 12.44 7.73
CA GLY A 252 21.28 12.11 7.46
C GLY A 252 20.48 13.20 6.75
N LEU A 253 19.18 12.95 6.60
CA LEU A 253 18.21 13.86 6.01
C LEU A 253 17.58 14.74 7.10
N TYR A 254 17.56 16.03 6.83
CA TYR A 254 16.97 17.07 7.67
C TYR A 254 16.03 17.94 6.84
N PHE A 255 15.14 18.64 7.53
CA PHE A 255 14.23 19.61 6.93
C PHE A 255 14.44 20.96 7.58
N TYR A 256 14.40 22.03 6.80
CA TYR A 256 14.50 23.38 7.33
C TYR A 256 13.33 24.24 6.88
N ARG A 257 13.05 25.28 7.66
CA ARG A 257 12.01 26.28 7.38
C ARG A 257 12.50 27.67 7.72
N VAL A 258 12.10 28.65 6.92
CA VAL A 258 12.23 30.07 7.22
C VAL A 258 10.85 30.59 7.58
N GLU A 259 10.73 31.21 8.74
CA GLU A 259 9.52 31.84 9.23
C GLU A 259 9.64 33.34 9.34
N ARG A 260 8.55 34.04 9.07
CA ARG A 260 8.44 35.48 9.24
C ARG A 260 7.06 35.80 9.81
N GLU A 261 7.02 36.59 10.89
CA GLU A 261 5.77 36.98 11.56
C GLU A 261 4.87 35.78 11.96
N GLY A 262 5.48 34.60 12.16
CA GLY A 262 4.78 33.35 12.52
C GLY A 262 4.35 32.51 11.31
N GLU A 263 4.59 32.96 10.08
CA GLU A 263 4.24 32.23 8.86
C GLU A 263 5.48 31.66 8.16
N ALA A 264 5.34 30.45 7.62
CA ALA A 264 6.36 29.81 6.79
C ALA A 264 6.48 30.52 5.45
N VAL A 265 7.67 31.07 5.15
CA VAL A 265 7.93 31.74 3.86
C VAL A 265 8.78 30.91 2.92
N HIS A 266 9.56 29.96 3.46
CA HIS A 266 10.35 29.03 2.65
C HIS A 266 10.60 27.74 3.44
N ALA A 267 10.68 26.61 2.75
CA ALA A 267 11.02 25.34 3.36
C ALA A 267 11.76 24.45 2.36
N GLY A 268 12.64 23.58 2.86
CA GLY A 268 13.41 22.70 2.01
C GLY A 268 14.07 21.54 2.75
N LYS A 269 14.79 20.72 2.00
CA LYS A 269 15.53 19.56 2.49
C LYS A 269 17.02 19.89 2.60
N LEU A 270 17.69 19.35 3.61
CA LEU A 270 19.13 19.43 3.82
C LEU A 270 19.70 18.03 4.06
N ILE A 271 20.72 17.66 3.32
CA ILE A 271 21.47 16.41 3.50
C ILE A 271 22.79 16.75 4.18
N VAL A 272 23.06 16.12 5.33
CA VAL A 272 24.32 16.27 6.09
C VAL A 272 25.19 15.03 5.89
N GLU A 273 26.44 15.24 5.49
CA GLU A 273 27.46 14.21 5.22
C GLU A 273 28.63 14.22 6.21
#